data_AF-A0A529SPY2-F1
#
_entry.id   AF-A0A529SPY2-F1
#
_cell.length_a   1.000
_cell.length_b   1.000
_cell.length_c   1.000
_cell.angle_alpha   90.00
_cell.angle_beta   90.00
_cell.angle_gamma   90.00
#
_symmetry.space_group_name_H-M   'P 1'
#
loop_
_entity.id
_entity.type
_entity.pdbx_description
1 polymer ?
#
loop_
_entity_poly.entity_id
_entity_poly.type
_entity_poly.pdbx_seq_one_letter_code
_entity_poly.pdbx_strand_id
1 'polypeptide(L)'
;LVTVDVLALPTLPMVAPSIAAMAADEALRDWTEGLLLRNTQVANQFDLCAISLPMPGMTLPAGLMLVGRHEDDRRLLAIAAAVEALLGR
;
A
#
# COMPACT_ATOMS: atom_id res chain seq x y z
N LEU A 1 2.56 -17.27 -1.15
CA LEU A 1 2.09 -17.07 -2.54
C LEU A 1 1.96 -18.37 -3.36
N VAL A 2 2.36 -19.55 -2.87
CA VAL A 2 2.26 -20.78 -3.68
C VAL A 2 0.80 -21.15 -4.03
N THR A 3 -0.16 -20.71 -3.21
CA THR A 3 -1.60 -21.01 -3.33
C THR A 3 -2.47 -19.81 -3.70
N VAL A 4 -1.90 -18.60 -3.83
CA VAL A 4 -2.65 -17.37 -4.14
C VAL A 4 -1.89 -16.53 -5.17
N ASP A 5 -2.61 -15.86 -6.06
CA ASP A 5 -2.02 -15.06 -7.13
C ASP A 5 -1.47 -13.72 -6.64
N VAL A 6 -2.17 -13.07 -5.71
CA VAL A 6 -1.77 -11.81 -5.07
C VAL A 6 -2.16 -11.81 -3.59
N LEU A 7 -1.44 -11.03 -2.78
CA LEU A 7 -1.86 -10.66 -1.42
C LEU A 7 -2.45 -9.25 -1.46
N ALA A 8 -3.60 -9.07 -0.83
CA ALA A 8 -4.29 -7.79 -0.73
C ALA A 8 -4.31 -7.29 0.71
N LEU A 9 -3.94 -6.03 0.91
CA LEU A 9 -3.85 -5.39 2.23
C LEU A 9 -3.98 -3.86 2.09
N PRO A 10 -4.32 -3.12 3.15
CA PRO A 10 -4.21 -1.66 3.12
C PRO A 10 -2.77 -1.24 2.77
N THR A 11 -2.60 -0.21 1.95
CA THR A 11 -1.26 0.32 1.64
C THR A 11 -0.61 0.90 2.89
N LEU A 12 -1.35 1.76 3.59
CA LEU A 12 -0.94 2.41 4.83
C LEU A 12 -2.00 2.15 5.92
N PRO A 13 -1.60 2.03 7.19
CA PRO A 13 -2.54 1.79 8.30
C PRO A 13 -3.23 3.07 8.81
N MET A 14 -2.89 4.23 8.26
CA MET A 14 -3.43 5.54 8.67
C MET A 14 -3.49 6.50 7.47
N VAL A 15 -4.30 7.55 7.61
CA VAL A 15 -4.35 8.67 6.65
C VAL A 15 -3.14 9.58 6.81
N ALA A 16 -2.96 10.50 5.86
CA ALA A 16 -1.86 11.46 5.87
C ALA A 16 -1.79 12.25 7.21
N PRO A 17 -0.67 12.19 7.94
CA PRO A 17 -0.49 12.99 9.15
C PRO A 17 -0.26 14.46 8.80
N SER A 18 -0.52 15.35 9.76
CA SER A 18 -0.22 16.78 9.61
C SER A 18 1.28 17.03 9.54
N ILE A 19 1.73 17.76 8.52
CA ILE A 19 3.14 18.18 8.38
C ILE A 19 3.60 18.94 9.62
N ALA A 20 2.76 19.84 10.16
CA ALA A 20 3.11 20.62 11.34
C ALA A 20 3.29 19.74 12.59
N ALA A 21 2.49 18.68 12.74
CA ALA A 21 2.64 17.73 13.84
C ALA A 21 3.94 16.93 13.70
N MET A 22 4.27 16.46 12.49
CA MET A 22 5.50 15.70 12.22
C MET A 22 6.77 16.56 12.38
N ALA A 23 6.68 17.87 12.12
CA ALA A 23 7.82 18.79 12.28
C ALA A 23 8.09 19.16 13.75
N ALA A 24 7.07 19.11 14.61
CA ALA A 24 7.16 19.55 15.99
C ALA A 24 7.61 18.44 16.97
N ASP A 25 7.45 17.16 16.60
CA ASP A 25 7.71 16.02 17.48
C ASP A 25 8.45 14.90 16.73
N GLU A 26 9.71 14.68 17.09
CA GLU A 26 10.58 13.65 16.50
C GLU A 26 10.19 12.24 16.91
N ALA A 27 9.76 12.00 18.14
CA ALA A 27 9.36 10.66 18.58
C ALA A 27 8.06 10.23 17.87
N LEU A 28 7.12 11.17 17.70
CA LEU A 28 5.94 10.95 16.87
C LEU A 28 6.31 10.75 15.40
N ARG A 29 7.25 11.56 14.90
CA ARG A 29 8.13 11.36 13.74
C ARG A 29 8.34 9.88 13.40
N ASP A 30 9.23 9.31 14.19
CA ASP A 30 9.84 8.01 13.95
C ASP A 30 8.82 6.86 14.14
N TRP A 31 7.92 7.00 15.12
CA TRP A 31 6.83 6.05 15.29
C TRP A 31 5.89 6.02 14.08
N THR A 32 5.55 7.20 13.55
CA THR A 32 4.68 7.31 12.38
C THR A 32 5.36 6.71 11.15
N GLU A 33 6.64 6.98 10.92
CA GLU A 33 7.41 6.37 9.82
C GLU A 33 7.39 4.84 9.90
N GLY A 34 7.65 4.27 11.08
CA GLY A 34 7.57 2.82 11.28
C GLY A 34 6.19 2.23 10.96
N LEU A 35 5.11 2.95 11.29
CA LEU A 35 3.76 2.54 10.91
C LEU A 35 3.50 2.66 9.41
N LEU A 36 3.93 3.73 8.76
CA LEU A 36 3.75 3.93 7.32
C LEU A 36 4.47 2.86 6.51
N LEU A 37 5.62 2.39 6.99
CA LEU A 37 6.41 1.36 6.32
C LEU A 37 5.97 -0.07 6.64
N ARG A 38 5.16 -0.28 7.69
CA ARG A 38 4.78 -1.61 8.21
C ARG A 38 4.41 -2.63 7.13
N ASN A 39 3.61 -2.21 6.15
CA ASN A 39 3.14 -3.09 5.09
C ASN A 39 4.04 -3.03 3.85
N THR A 40 4.44 -1.83 3.44
CA THR A 40 5.17 -1.59 2.18
C THR A 40 6.61 -2.12 2.22
N GLN A 41 7.26 -2.11 3.39
CA GLN A 41 8.62 -2.60 3.54
C GLN A 41 8.77 -4.10 3.25
N VAL A 42 7.68 -4.88 3.39
CA VAL A 42 7.70 -6.32 3.13
C VAL A 42 8.01 -6.58 1.66
N ALA A 43 7.41 -5.83 0.74
CA ALA A 43 7.71 -5.98 -0.69
C ALA A 43 9.17 -5.63 -1.00
N ASN A 44 9.71 -4.58 -0.38
CA ASN A 44 11.11 -4.18 -0.55
C ASN A 44 12.10 -5.24 -0.05
N GLN A 45 11.86 -5.81 1.13
CA GLN A 45 12.79 -6.75 1.78
C GLN A 45 12.84 -8.11 1.09
N PHE A 46 11.73 -8.53 0.49
CA PHE A 46 11.60 -9.83 -0.18
C PHE A 46 11.65 -9.73 -1.71
N ASP A 47 11.98 -8.55 -2.25
CA ASP A 47 12.10 -8.29 -3.68
C ASP A 47 10.84 -8.69 -4.47
N LEU A 48 9.67 -8.33 -3.93
CA LEU A 48 8.36 -8.62 -4.51
C LEU A 48 7.83 -7.41 -5.29
N CYS A 49 7.00 -7.68 -6.29
CA CYS A 49 6.25 -6.62 -6.98
C CYS A 49 5.06 -6.18 -6.12
N ALA A 50 4.80 -4.88 -6.00
CA ALA A 50 3.64 -4.34 -5.29
C ALA A 50 3.07 -3.09 -5.98
N ILE A 51 1.76 -2.89 -5.90
CA ILE A 51 1.06 -1.71 -6.42
C ILE A 51 0.00 -1.24 -5.44
N SER A 52 -0.17 0.08 -5.30
CA SER A 52 -1.23 0.70 -4.50
C SER A 52 -2.30 1.30 -5.41
N LEU A 53 -3.54 0.85 -5.26
CA LEU A 53 -4.72 1.38 -5.94
C LEU A 53 -5.49 2.35 -5.04
N PRO A 54 -6.10 3.42 -5.58
CA PRO A 54 -6.93 4.33 -4.79
C PRO A 54 -8.24 3.65 -4.35
N MET A 55 -8.66 3.87 -3.11
CA MET A 55 -9.96 3.45 -2.60
C MET A 55 -10.99 4.59 -2.74
N PRO A 56 -12.04 4.43 -3.56
CA PRO A 56 -13.05 5.48 -3.75
C PRO A 56 -13.99 5.61 -2.56
N GLY A 57 -14.66 6.76 -2.47
CA GLY A 57 -15.65 7.06 -1.42
C GLY A 57 -15.08 7.34 -0.03
N MET A 58 -13.75 7.38 0.13
CA MET A 58 -13.10 7.69 1.39
C MET A 58 -13.06 9.20 1.63
N THR A 59 -13.24 9.65 2.88
CA THR A 59 -13.17 11.08 3.26
C THR A 59 -11.79 11.68 2.99
N LEU A 60 -10.74 10.87 3.17
CA LEU A 60 -9.36 11.19 2.82
C LEU A 60 -8.79 10.03 1.97
N PRO A 61 -7.80 10.28 1.10
CA PRO A 61 -7.23 9.23 0.26
C PRO A 61 -6.75 8.03 1.08
N ALA A 62 -7.15 6.84 0.67
CA ALA A 62 -6.66 5.56 1.19
C ALA A 62 -6.28 4.63 0.02
N GLY A 63 -5.38 3.69 0.28
CA GLY A 63 -4.85 2.78 -0.73
C GLY A 63 -5.12 1.31 -0.42
N LEU A 64 -5.45 0.53 -1.46
CA LEU A 64 -5.41 -0.92 -1.46
C LEU A 64 -4.11 -1.37 -2.13
N MET A 65 -3.23 -2.00 -1.38
CA MET A 65 -1.99 -2.58 -1.91
C MET A 65 -2.23 -4.02 -2.35
N LEU A 66 -1.77 -4.34 -3.56
CA LEU A 66 -1.68 -5.70 -4.08
C LEU A 66 -0.21 -6.07 -4.22
N VAL A 67 0.17 -7.24 -3.70
CA VAL A 67 1.55 -7.76 -3.73
C VAL A 67 1.57 -9.05 -4.54
N GLY A 68 2.42 -9.09 -5.57
CA GLY A 68 2.70 -10.23 -6.42
C GLY A 68 4.02 -10.92 -6.07
N ARG A 69 4.46 -11.83 -6.92
CA ARG A 69 5.78 -12.47 -6.81
C ARG A 69 6.84 -11.58 -7.45
N HIS A 70 8.11 -11.86 -7.18
CA HIS A 70 9.25 -11.30 -7.90
C HIS A 70 9.09 -11.48 -9.42
N GLU A 71 9.42 -10.45 -10.20
CA GLU A 71 9.35 -10.39 -11.67
C GLU A 71 7.96 -10.60 -12.32
N ASP A 72 6.88 -10.63 -11.54
CA ASP A 72 5.51 -10.84 -12.02
C ASP A 72 4.75 -9.53 -12.31
N ASP A 73 5.44 -8.40 -12.48
CA ASP A 73 4.85 -7.05 -12.61
C ASP A 73 3.71 -6.96 -13.64
N ARG A 74 3.92 -7.53 -14.84
CA ARG A 74 2.91 -7.51 -15.91
C ARG A 74 1.61 -8.19 -15.47
N ARG A 75 1.74 -9.32 -14.76
CA ARG A 75 0.60 -10.06 -14.25
C ARG A 75 -0.08 -9.30 -13.11
N LEU A 76 0.71 -8.72 -12.20
CA LEU A 76 0.21 -7.89 -11.10
C LEU A 76 -0.56 -6.68 -11.63
N LEU A 77 -0.02 -5.98 -12.63
CA LEU A 77 -0.66 -4.80 -13.25
C LEU A 77 -1.96 -5.16 -13.97
N ALA A 78 -2.02 -6.31 -14.65
CA ALA A 78 -3.26 -6.80 -15.26
C ALA A 78 -4.35 -7.07 -14.21
N ILE A 79 -3.99 -7.69 -13.08
CA ILE A 79 -4.90 -7.90 -11.95
C ILE A 79 -5.33 -6.55 -11.35
N ALA A 80 -4.38 -5.65 -11.13
CA ALA A 80 -4.62 -4.33 -10.55
C ALA A 80 -5.58 -3.48 -11.39
N ALA A 81 -5.42 -3.47 -12.71
CA ALA A 81 -6.33 -2.78 -13.63
C ALA A 81 -7.77 -3.34 -13.55
N ALA A 82 -7.92 -4.66 -13.44
CA ALA A 82 -9.23 -5.29 -13.26
C ALA A 82 -9.86 -4.92 -11.91
N VAL A 83 -9.06 -4.89 -10.84
CA VAL A 83 -9.52 -4.47 -9.50
C VAL A 83 -9.91 -2.99 -9.48
N GLU A 84 -9.08 -2.11 -10.05
CA GLU A 84 -9.37 -0.68 -10.14
C GLU A 84 -10.69 -0.40 -10.89
N ALA A 85 -10.94 -1.10 -12.00
CA ALA A 85 -12.19 -0.99 -12.75
C ALA A 85 -13.43 -1.46 -11.95
N LEU A 86 -13.25 -2.38 -10.99
CA LEU A 86 -14.32 -2.81 -10.08
C LEU A 86 -14.53 -1.82 -8.94
N LEU A 87 -13.46 -1.23 -8.42
CA LEU A 87 -13.51 -0.22 -7.35
C LEU A 87 -14.12 1.10 -7.85
N GLY A 88 -13.78 1.53 -9.06
CA GLY A 88 -14.26 2.78 -9.67
C GLY A 88 -15.71 2.78 -10.14
N ARG A 89 -16.46 1.71 -9.88
CA ARG A 89 -17.92 1.62 -10.09
C ARG A 89 -18.66 2.00 -8.82
#